data_AF-A0AAD9KVZ5-F1
#
_entry.id   AF-A0AAD9KVZ5-F1
#
_cell.length_a   1.000
_cell.length_b   1.000
_cell.length_c   1.000
_cell.angle_alpha   90.00
_cell.angle_beta   90.00
_cell.angle_gamma   90.00
#
_symmetry.space_group_name_H-M   'P 1'
#
loop_
_entity.id
_entity.type
_entity.pdbx_description
1 polymer ?
#
loop_
_entity_poly.entity_id
_entity_poly.type
_entity_poly.pdbx_seq_one_letter_code
_entity_poly.pdbx_strand_id
1 'polypeptide(L)'
;MVKKLKWQSLEHRSHTARLTMMYTIQHGLVDIPLSKYTQPARTHCATEHLAAGRRGHPLQLMVQRSRLQAYKHSFFISTIEHWNKLTAQTIYAPSIEAFKQCLERDSTALYGCDYNVS
;
A
#
# COMPACT_ATOMS: atom_id res chain seq x y z
N MET A 1 -2.20 23.40 15.53
CA MET A 1 -1.09 22.96 16.40
C MET A 1 -0.05 22.09 15.69
N VAL A 2 -0.43 21.03 14.94
CA VAL A 2 0.53 20.10 14.30
C VAL A 2 1.56 20.77 13.37
N LYS A 3 1.14 21.78 12.58
CA LYS A 3 2.03 22.50 11.65
C LYS A 3 3.20 23.24 12.33
N LYS A 4 3.06 23.59 13.61
CA LYS A 4 4.09 24.32 14.38
C LYS A 4 5.26 23.41 14.80
N LEU A 5 5.05 22.09 14.81
CA LEU A 5 5.99 21.08 15.30
C LEU A 5 6.69 20.31 14.16
N LYS A 6 6.42 20.66 12.89
CA LYS A 6 6.89 19.93 11.70
C LYS A 6 6.54 18.41 11.72
N TRP A 7 5.54 18.01 12.49
CA TRP A 7 5.13 16.62 12.57
C TRP A 7 4.34 16.21 11.34
N GLN A 8 4.55 14.97 10.90
CA GLN A 8 3.71 14.35 9.88
C GLN A 8 2.24 14.38 10.30
N SER A 9 1.35 14.56 9.32
CA SER A 9 -0.09 14.59 9.59
C SER A 9 -0.57 13.27 10.21
N LEU A 10 -1.65 13.32 11.00
CA LEU A 10 -2.26 12.10 11.55
C LEU A 10 -2.70 11.15 10.44
N GLU A 11 -3.21 11.70 9.35
CA GLU A 11 -3.60 10.96 8.17
C GLU A 11 -2.40 10.21 7.56
N HIS A 12 -1.27 10.90 7.35
CA HIS A 12 -0.06 10.29 6.81
C HIS A 12 0.43 9.15 7.71
N ARG A 13 0.56 9.39 9.02
CA ARG A 13 0.98 8.36 9.98
C ARG A 13 0.03 7.16 10.00
N SER A 14 -1.28 7.41 9.95
CA SER A 14 -2.29 6.36 9.89
C SER A 14 -2.18 5.55 8.60
N HIS A 15 -1.89 6.21 7.48
CA HIS A 15 -1.72 5.59 6.18
C HIS A 15 -0.50 4.69 6.12
N THR A 16 0.65 5.21 6.55
CA THR A 16 1.91 4.48 6.63
C THR A 16 1.78 3.26 7.54
N ALA A 17 1.08 3.39 8.67
CA ALA A 17 0.81 2.26 9.56
C ALA A 17 -0.03 1.16 8.89
N ARG A 18 -1.08 1.53 8.15
CA ARG A 18 -1.92 0.56 7.43
C ARG A 18 -1.15 -0.17 6.33
N LEU A 19 -0.39 0.55 5.52
CA LEU A 19 0.43 -0.06 4.46
C LEU A 19 1.56 -0.92 5.03
N THR A 20 2.15 -0.53 6.16
CA THR A 20 3.13 -1.35 6.87
C THR A 20 2.50 -2.66 7.35
N MET A 21 1.30 -2.61 7.95
CA MET A 21 0.57 -3.81 8.35
C MET A 21 0.23 -4.69 7.13
N MET A 22 -0.11 -4.09 6.00
CA MET A 22 -0.35 -4.82 4.76
C MET A 22 0.91 -5.55 4.27
N TYR A 23 2.06 -4.87 4.31
CA TYR A 23 3.35 -5.47 3.99
C TYR A 23 3.68 -6.65 4.89
N THR A 24 3.47 -6.53 6.21
CA THR A 24 3.76 -7.62 7.15
C THR A 24 2.84 -8.81 6.96
N ILE A 25 1.55 -8.59 6.66
CA ILE A 25 0.61 -9.66 6.30
C ILE A 25 1.05 -10.35 5.00
N GLN A 26 1.39 -9.58 3.97
CA GLN A 26 1.78 -10.12 2.66
C GLN A 26 3.05 -10.99 2.74
N HIS A 27 4.01 -10.60 3.58
CA HIS A 27 5.28 -11.31 3.77
C HIS A 27 5.22 -12.40 4.85
N GLY A 28 4.04 -12.67 5.43
CA GLY A 28 3.88 -13.71 6.45
C GLY A 28 4.57 -13.40 7.78
N LEU A 29 4.87 -12.13 8.06
CA LEU A 29 5.43 -11.69 9.34
C LEU A 29 4.37 -11.61 10.45
N VAL A 30 3.09 -11.72 10.08
CA VAL A 30 1.94 -11.79 10.98
C VAL A 30 1.07 -12.98 10.58
N ASP A 31 0.55 -13.71 11.57
CA ASP A 31 -0.34 -14.86 11.37
C ASP A 31 -1.77 -14.43 11.00
N ILE A 32 -1.91 -13.79 9.85
CA ILE A 32 -3.21 -13.44 9.26
C ILE A 32 -3.30 -14.13 7.90
N PRO A 33 -4.21 -15.11 7.71
CA PRO A 33 -4.33 -15.81 6.43
C PRO A 33 -4.96 -14.89 5.38
N LEU A 34 -4.11 -14.20 4.61
CA LEU A 34 -4.54 -13.19 3.63
C LEU A 34 -5.52 -13.76 2.59
N SER A 35 -5.36 -15.03 2.21
CA SER A 35 -6.22 -15.76 1.28
C SER A 35 -7.68 -15.87 1.75
N LYS A 36 -7.93 -15.77 3.06
CA LYS A 36 -9.30 -15.79 3.63
C LYS A 36 -10.02 -14.47 3.40
N TYR A 37 -9.29 -13.35 3.39
CA TYR A 37 -9.87 -12.01 3.37
C TYR A 37 -9.83 -11.37 1.99
N THR A 38 -8.87 -11.74 1.15
CA THR A 38 -8.62 -11.12 -0.15
C THR A 38 -8.22 -12.16 -1.18
N GLN A 39 -8.31 -11.77 -2.46
CA GLN A 39 -7.89 -12.60 -3.59
C GLN A 39 -6.80 -11.86 -4.37
N PRO A 40 -5.82 -12.56 -4.98
CA PRO A 40 -4.90 -11.94 -5.91
C PRO A 40 -5.67 -11.22 -7.02
N ALA A 41 -5.16 -10.05 -7.44
CA ALA A 41 -5.72 -9.39 -8.61
C ALA A 41 -5.55 -10.32 -9.81
N ARG A 42 -6.63 -10.58 -10.54
CA ARG A 42 -6.56 -11.31 -11.81
C ARG A 42 -5.88 -10.41 -12.84
N THR A 43 -4.55 -10.36 -12.83
CA THR A 43 -3.78 -9.74 -13.89
C THR A 43 -3.91 -10.62 -15.12
N HIS A 44 -4.67 -10.16 -16.12
CA HIS A 44 -4.74 -10.75 -17.46
C HIS A 44 -3.41 -10.60 -18.22
N CYS A 45 -2.27 -10.96 -17.64
CA CYS A 45 -0.96 -10.95 -18.28
C CYS A 45 -0.07 -12.03 -17.65
N ALA A 46 -0.37 -13.31 -17.92
CA ALA A 46 0.57 -14.42 -17.71
C ALA A 46 1.60 -14.47 -18.86
N THR A 47 2.25 -13.34 -19.15
CA THR A 47 3.33 -13.30 -20.12
C THR A 47 4.39 -12.32 -19.64
N GLU A 48 5.41 -12.93 -19.08
CA GLU A 48 6.67 -12.46 -18.48
C GLU A 48 7.35 -11.33 -19.28
N HIS A 49 7.06 -11.22 -20.58
CA HIS A 49 7.68 -10.27 -21.50
C HIS A 49 6.82 -9.04 -21.89
N LEU A 50 5.57 -8.92 -21.44
CA LEU A 50 4.68 -7.78 -21.75
C LEU A 50 4.26 -6.94 -20.53
N ALA A 51 4.80 -7.24 -19.34
CA ALA A 51 4.58 -6.47 -18.11
C ALA A 51 5.27 -5.09 -18.12
N ALA A 52 6.01 -4.75 -19.18
CA ALA A 52 6.72 -3.48 -19.29
C ALA A 52 5.82 -2.24 -19.57
N GLY A 53 4.51 -2.41 -19.73
CA GLY A 53 3.62 -1.31 -20.18
C GLY A 53 2.33 -1.09 -19.39
N ARG A 54 1.95 -1.95 -18.43
CA ARG A 54 0.69 -1.80 -17.66
C ARG A 54 0.93 -1.81 -16.15
N ARG A 55 1.23 -0.62 -15.63
CA ARG A 55 0.91 -0.03 -14.29
C ARG A 55 0.55 -0.98 -13.13
N GLY A 56 1.34 -2.03 -12.85
CA GLY A 56 1.07 -2.88 -11.69
C GLY A 56 2.22 -3.77 -11.27
N HIS A 57 2.29 -4.08 -9.98
CA HIS A 57 3.23 -5.03 -9.39
C HIS A 57 2.54 -6.40 -9.21
N PRO A 58 3.29 -7.51 -9.13
CA PRO A 58 2.69 -8.86 -9.10
C PRO A 58 1.96 -9.20 -7.80
N LEU A 59 2.23 -8.49 -6.71
CA LEU A 59 1.51 -8.66 -5.42
C LEU A 59 0.23 -7.81 -5.31
N GLN A 60 -0.37 -7.45 -6.44
CA GLN A 60 -1.64 -6.72 -6.46
C GLN A 60 -2.78 -7.61 -5.98
N LEU A 61 -3.73 -6.99 -5.27
CA LEU A 61 -4.91 -7.67 -4.73
C LEU A 61 -6.18 -7.16 -5.37
N MET A 62 -7.20 -8.01 -5.43
CA MET A 62 -8.50 -7.64 -5.96
C MET A 62 -9.13 -6.54 -5.10
N VAL A 63 -9.44 -5.40 -5.72
CA VAL A 63 -10.16 -4.31 -5.04
C VAL A 63 -11.58 -4.77 -4.73
N GLN A 64 -11.88 -4.96 -3.45
CA GLN A 64 -13.22 -5.30 -2.97
C GLN A 64 -14.10 -4.05 -3.00
N ARG A 65 -15.33 -4.17 -3.49
CA ARG A 65 -16.30 -3.07 -3.50
C ARG A 65 -17.43 -3.35 -2.54
N SER A 66 -17.78 -2.35 -1.73
CA SER A 66 -18.95 -2.40 -0.85
C SER A 66 -19.69 -1.07 -0.86
N ARG A 67 -21.02 -1.17 -0.78
CA ARG A 67 -21.91 0.00 -0.64
C ARG A 67 -22.04 0.46 0.82
N LEU A 68 -21.73 -0.41 1.78
CA LEU A 68 -21.82 -0.09 3.20
C LEU A 68 -20.58 0.70 3.62
N GLN A 69 -20.77 1.94 4.11
CA GLN A 69 -19.67 2.83 4.47
C GLN A 69 -18.76 2.23 5.56
N ALA A 70 -19.34 1.59 6.57
CA ALA A 70 -18.58 0.91 7.62
C ALA A 70 -17.61 -0.15 7.05
N TYR A 71 -18.09 -0.92 6.06
CA TYR A 71 -17.25 -1.93 5.42
C TYR A 71 -16.26 -1.32 4.42
N LYS A 72 -16.65 -0.27 3.68
CA LYS A 72 -15.76 0.46 2.77
C LYS A 72 -14.54 1.04 3.49
N HIS A 73 -14.74 1.54 4.71
CA HIS A 73 -13.66 2.09 5.54
C HIS A 73 -12.96 1.04 6.42
N SER A 74 -13.31 -0.24 6.27
CA SER A 74 -12.58 -1.33 6.92
C SER A 74 -11.17 -1.47 6.34
N PHE A 75 -10.29 -2.12 7.10
CA PHE A 75 -8.86 -2.21 6.81
C PHE A 75 -8.56 -2.68 5.39
N PHE A 76 -9.01 -3.89 5.00
CA PHE A 76 -8.64 -4.48 3.71
C PHE A 76 -9.14 -3.66 2.52
N ILE A 77 -10.43 -3.28 2.50
CA ILE A 77 -11.00 -2.52 1.38
C ILE A 77 -10.25 -1.22 1.14
N SER A 78 -10.09 -0.42 2.20
CA SER A 78 -9.45 0.89 2.09
C SER A 78 -7.94 0.79 1.84
N THR A 79 -7.26 -0.25 2.34
CA THR A 79 -5.80 -0.37 2.23
C THR A 79 -5.39 -0.94 0.87
N ILE A 80 -6.16 -1.88 0.30
CA ILE A 80 -5.86 -2.50 -1.01
C ILE A 80 -5.80 -1.45 -2.13
N GLU A 81 -6.69 -0.45 -2.12
CA GLU A 81 -6.69 0.62 -3.12
C GLU A 81 -5.39 1.41 -3.16
N HIS A 82 -4.74 1.56 -2.01
CA HIS A 82 -3.49 2.28 -1.88
C HIS A 82 -2.29 1.36 -2.09
N TRP A 83 -2.36 0.13 -1.58
CA TRP A 83 -1.38 -0.92 -1.81
C TRP A 83 -1.13 -1.13 -3.31
N ASN A 84 -2.20 -1.26 -4.10
CA ASN A 84 -2.09 -1.52 -5.54
C ASN A 84 -1.48 -0.36 -6.35
N LYS A 85 -1.40 0.84 -5.77
CA LYS A 85 -0.77 2.03 -6.38
C LYS A 85 0.72 2.13 -6.07
N LEU A 86 1.23 1.33 -5.15
CA LEU A 86 2.65 1.32 -4.81
C LEU A 86 3.49 0.82 -5.98
N THR A 87 4.73 1.31 -6.04
CA THR A 87 5.68 0.83 -7.03
C THR A 87 6.18 -0.58 -6.67
N ALA A 88 6.61 -1.33 -7.68
CA ALA A 88 7.23 -2.63 -7.44
C ALA A 88 8.46 -2.50 -6.53
N GLN A 89 9.24 -1.42 -6.67
CA GLN A 89 10.40 -1.15 -5.82
C GLN A 89 10.01 -1.07 -4.34
N THR A 90 8.94 -0.34 -4.02
CA THR A 90 8.46 -0.21 -2.64
C THR A 90 8.02 -1.56 -2.10
N ILE A 91 7.25 -2.33 -2.86
CA ILE A 91 6.71 -3.60 -2.38
C ILE A 91 7.75 -4.69 -2.17
N TYR A 92 8.79 -4.71 -3.01
CA TYR A 92 9.91 -5.64 -2.90
C TYR A 92 11.01 -5.17 -1.94
N ALA A 93 10.76 -4.13 -1.15
CA ALA A 93 11.71 -3.72 -0.13
C ALA A 93 12.03 -4.90 0.82
N PRO A 94 13.32 -5.13 1.15
CA PRO A 94 13.76 -6.33 1.87
C PRO A 94 13.45 -6.31 3.37
N SER A 95 13.07 -5.16 3.92
CA SER A 95 12.75 -4.99 5.34
C SER A 95 11.64 -3.96 5.54
N ILE A 96 11.02 -3.97 6.72
CA ILE A 96 10.00 -2.99 7.11
C ILE A 96 10.56 -1.56 7.08
N GLU A 97 11.83 -1.38 7.46
CA GLU A 97 12.48 -0.07 7.46
C GLU A 97 12.71 0.44 6.04
N ALA A 98 13.24 -0.42 5.15
CA ALA A 98 13.40 -0.09 3.75
C ALA A 98 12.04 0.19 3.08
N PHE A 99 11.01 -0.59 3.42
CA PHE A 99 9.64 -0.38 2.96
C PHE A 99 9.12 1.00 3.36
N LYS A 100 9.29 1.40 4.63
CA LYS A 100 8.88 2.73 5.11
C LYS A 100 9.61 3.86 4.39
N GLN A 101 10.91 3.73 4.15
CA GLN A 101 11.68 4.73 3.39
C GLN A 101 11.21 4.84 1.94
N CYS A 102 10.91 3.71 1.29
CA CYS A 102 10.34 3.70 -0.07
C CYS A 102 8.92 4.28 -0.09
N LEU A 103 8.10 3.99 0.92
CA LEU A 103 6.76 4.57 1.06
C LEU A 103 6.78 6.10 1.16
N GLU A 104 7.73 6.66 1.89
CA GLU A 104 7.86 8.12 1.99
C GLU A 104 8.09 8.74 0.60
N ARG A 105 8.94 8.12 -0.22
CA ARG A 105 9.20 8.55 -1.61
C ARG A 105 7.96 8.39 -2.51
N ASP A 106 7.25 7.27 -2.43
CA ASP A 106 6.03 7.01 -3.21
C ASP A 106 4.87 7.93 -2.78
N SER A 107 4.80 8.32 -1.50
CA SER A 107 3.74 9.19 -0.98
C SER A 107 3.79 10.60 -1.55
N THR A 108 4.99 11.12 -1.81
CA THR A 108 5.20 12.40 -2.51
C THR A 108 4.62 12.35 -3.93
N ALA A 109 4.73 11.20 -4.60
CA ALA A 109 4.20 11.00 -5.96
C ALA A 109 2.69 10.73 -6.00
N LEU A 110 2.11 10.08 -4.98
CA LEU A 110 0.71 9.66 -4.97
C LEU A 110 -0.27 10.72 -4.40
N TYR A 111 0.21 11.61 -3.53
CA TYR A 111 -0.65 12.56 -2.82
C TYR A 111 -0.31 14.04 -3.05
N GLY A 112 0.73 14.36 -3.83
CA GLY A 112 1.06 15.74 -4.23
C GLY A 112 1.34 16.70 -3.07
N CYS A 113 1.67 16.16 -1.89
CA CYS A 113 2.00 16.93 -0.70
C CYS A 113 3.53 16.86 -0.54
N ASP A 114 4.21 17.98 -0.74
CA ASP A 114 5.64 18.09 -0.47
C ASP A 114 5.91 17.79 1.02
N TYR A 115 6.46 16.62 1.31
CA TYR A 115 6.97 16.29 2.64
C TYR A 115 8.48 16.55 2.64
N ASN A 116 8.85 17.66 3.26
CA ASN A 116 10.24 18.08 3.43
C ASN A 116 11.07 16.97 4.06
N VAL A 117 12.06 16.50 3.30
CA VAL A 117 13.21 15.75 3.80
C VAL A 117 13.96 16.68 4.75
N SER A 118 14.20 16.23 5.99
CA SER A 118 15.20 16.83 6.89
C SER A 118 16.32 15.83 7.07
#